data_AF-A0A4Q5EP02-F1
#
_entry.id   AF-A0A4Q5EP02-F1
#
_cell.length_a   1.000
_cell.length_b   1.000
_cell.length_c   1.000
_cell.angle_alpha   90.00
_cell.angle_beta   90.00
_cell.angle_gamma   90.00
#
_symmetry.space_group_name_H-M   'P 1'
#
loop_
_entity.id
_entity.type
_entity.pdbx_description
1 polymer ?
#
loop_
_entity_poly.entity_id
_entity_poly.type
_entity_poly.pdbx_seq_one_letter_code
_entity_poly.pdbx_strand_id
1 'polypeptide(L)'
;MDEGLHPILEERTLPEGEYLYLVNYYGQLTDDKIRKYKKIYGNIIVDHTHAFFQKPLPGVDTLYSCRKFLGVSDGAYLSTDAELEPEKKPLDHSMGRMEHILGRYEYDAGTFYQKMLDNAANYHEMEIRRMSRLTGNLLRTMDYSGIKARREQNYRLLSQLLPSRNAFTGEVPEGPFAYPYYHKNGLELRRWLAGRKIFVPTNWRNILEEFDRDTMEYDWAANVLPLPCDQRYGTEEMQYIADSIREWEETES
;
A
#
# COMPACT_ATOMS: atom_id res chain seq x y z
N MET A 1 10.31 -13.88 6.87
CA MET A 1 10.29 -13.75 5.40
C MET A 1 11.73 -13.56 4.96
N ASP A 2 12.15 -14.06 3.81
CA ASP A 2 13.53 -13.88 3.32
C ASP A 2 13.67 -12.60 2.46
N GLU A 3 14.89 -12.36 1.97
CA GLU A 3 15.23 -11.22 1.10
C GLU A 3 14.44 -11.17 -0.22
N GLY A 4 13.88 -12.29 -0.66
CA GLY A 4 13.04 -12.41 -1.86
C GLY A 4 11.54 -12.26 -1.59
N LEU A 5 11.18 -11.87 -0.37
CA LEU A 5 9.81 -11.81 0.14
C LEU A 5 9.12 -13.18 0.24
N HIS A 6 9.88 -14.26 0.37
CA HIS A 6 9.34 -15.61 0.52
C HIS A 6 9.10 -15.96 1.99
N PRO A 7 8.04 -16.73 2.31
CA PRO A 7 7.82 -17.22 3.66
C PRO A 7 8.96 -18.17 4.06
N ILE A 8 9.53 -17.96 5.25
CA ILE A 8 10.51 -18.86 5.86
C ILE A 8 9.74 -19.79 6.81
N LEU A 9 9.11 -20.81 6.24
CA LEU A 9 8.32 -21.81 6.96
C LEU A 9 8.57 -23.18 6.35
N GLU A 10 8.40 -24.23 7.15
CA GLU A 10 8.44 -25.61 6.64
C GLU A 10 7.32 -25.82 5.61
N GLU A 11 7.67 -26.33 4.43
CA GLU A 11 6.69 -26.61 3.38
C GLU A 11 5.80 -27.79 3.79
N ARG A 12 4.59 -27.49 4.26
CA ARG A 12 3.60 -28.47 4.67
C ARG A 12 2.19 -27.92 4.48
N THR A 13 1.22 -28.81 4.35
CA THR A 13 -0.19 -28.42 4.42
C THR A 13 -0.54 -28.03 5.85
N LEU A 14 -1.17 -26.87 6.02
CA LEU A 14 -1.58 -26.38 7.33
C LEU A 14 -2.85 -27.11 7.79
N PRO A 15 -2.93 -27.49 9.07
CA PRO A 15 -4.13 -28.10 9.64
C PRO A 15 -5.30 -27.09 9.70
N GLU A 16 -6.49 -27.60 9.99
CA GLU A 16 -7.67 -26.78 10.22
C GLU A 16 -7.42 -25.77 11.36
N GLY A 17 -7.81 -24.52 11.15
CA GLY A 17 -7.58 -23.42 12.11
C GLY A 17 -6.22 -22.73 11.99
N GLU A 18 -5.24 -23.31 11.29
CA GLU A 18 -3.99 -22.64 10.94
C GLU A 18 -4.07 -22.01 9.55
N TYR A 19 -3.61 -20.76 9.43
CA TYR A 19 -3.61 -20.02 8.18
C TYR A 19 -2.26 -19.33 7.94
N LEU A 20 -1.79 -19.35 6.69
CA LEU A 20 -0.69 -18.52 6.25
C LEU A 20 -1.23 -17.19 5.73
N TYR A 21 -0.94 -16.10 6.43
CA TYR A 21 -1.26 -14.74 6.01
C TYR A 21 -0.15 -14.16 5.13
N LEU A 22 -0.42 -13.99 3.84
CA LEU A 22 0.53 -13.53 2.83
C LEU A 22 0.26 -12.07 2.49
N VAL A 23 1.20 -11.18 2.85
CA VAL A 23 1.12 -9.77 2.47
C VAL A 23 1.71 -9.56 1.09
N ASN A 24 0.91 -9.03 0.17
CA ASN A 24 1.35 -8.66 -1.17
C ASN A 24 2.03 -7.28 -1.15
N TYR A 25 3.20 -7.20 -0.52
CA TYR A 25 3.96 -5.96 -0.39
C TYR A 25 4.25 -5.37 -1.77
N TYR A 26 3.77 -4.14 -2.02
CA TYR A 26 3.99 -3.40 -3.27
C TYR A 26 3.64 -4.19 -4.55
N GLY A 27 2.73 -5.17 -4.45
CA GLY A 27 2.32 -5.99 -5.59
C GLY A 27 3.35 -7.02 -6.09
N GLN A 28 4.30 -7.46 -5.25
CA GLN A 28 5.36 -8.40 -5.63
C GLN A 28 4.94 -9.89 -5.61
N LEU A 29 3.74 -10.19 -5.08
CA LEU A 29 3.22 -11.54 -4.99
C LEU A 29 2.36 -11.86 -6.23
N THR A 30 2.98 -12.50 -7.22
CA THR A 30 2.32 -12.91 -8.47
C THR A 30 1.31 -14.03 -8.24
N ASP A 31 0.32 -14.14 -9.14
CA ASP A 31 -0.67 -15.22 -9.10
C ASP A 31 -0.04 -16.62 -9.02
N ASP A 32 1.07 -16.85 -9.73
CA ASP A 32 1.75 -18.15 -9.72
C ASP A 32 2.40 -18.45 -8.37
N LYS A 33 2.97 -17.43 -7.69
CA LYS A 33 3.46 -17.58 -6.31
C LYS A 33 2.30 -17.89 -5.36
N ILE A 34 1.15 -17.21 -5.50
CA ILE A 34 -0.04 -17.47 -4.68
C ILE A 34 -0.55 -18.91 -4.90
N ARG A 35 -0.68 -19.36 -6.15
CA ARG A 35 -1.09 -20.74 -6.47
C ARG A 35 -0.10 -21.76 -5.92
N LYS A 36 1.21 -21.48 -6.00
CA LYS A 36 2.25 -22.33 -5.41
C LYS A 36 2.04 -22.45 -3.89
N TYR A 37 1.90 -21.34 -3.18
CA TYR A 37 1.68 -21.36 -1.73
C TYR A 37 0.34 -22.00 -1.35
N LYS A 38 -0.73 -21.78 -2.12
CA LYS A 38 -2.02 -22.47 -1.93
C LYS A 38 -1.86 -23.99 -2.01
N LYS A 39 -1.08 -24.48 -2.99
CA LYS A 39 -0.81 -25.91 -3.16
C LYS A 39 0.00 -26.50 -2.00
N ILE A 40 0.97 -25.76 -1.47
CA ILE A 40 1.82 -26.21 -0.37
C ILE A 40 1.04 -26.20 0.95
N TYR A 41 0.50 -25.02 1.30
CA TYR A 41 -0.03 -24.73 2.63
C TYR A 41 -1.54 -24.97 2.77
N GLY A 42 -2.31 -24.98 1.68
CA GLY A 42 -3.76 -25.16 1.71
C GLY A 42 -4.50 -23.93 2.22
N ASN A 43 -4.41 -23.64 3.52
CA ASN A 43 -5.13 -22.54 4.16
C ASN A 43 -4.29 -21.26 4.10
N ILE A 44 -4.54 -20.44 3.08
CA ILE A 44 -3.85 -19.15 2.90
C ILE A 44 -4.87 -18.01 2.86
N ILE A 45 -4.48 -16.85 3.37
CA ILE A 45 -5.17 -15.57 3.22
C ILE A 45 -4.19 -14.61 2.57
N VAL A 46 -4.63 -13.88 1.55
CA VAL A 46 -3.77 -12.92 0.84
C VAL A 46 -4.22 -11.49 1.11
N ASP A 47 -3.29 -10.65 1.54
CA ASP A 47 -3.51 -9.21 1.76
C ASP A 47 -3.06 -8.44 0.51
N HIS A 48 -4.05 -8.02 -0.29
CA HIS A 48 -3.90 -7.15 -1.45
C HIS A 48 -4.08 -5.66 -1.10
N THR A 49 -3.85 -5.26 0.15
CA THR A 49 -3.97 -3.84 0.51
C THR A 49 -2.93 -2.97 -0.22
N HIS A 50 -1.86 -3.53 -0.79
CA HIS A 50 -0.93 -2.84 -1.71
C HIS A 50 -1.08 -3.28 -3.19
N ALA A 51 -2.09 -4.09 -3.53
CA ALA A 51 -2.27 -4.68 -4.87
C ALA A 51 -3.75 -4.64 -5.31
N PHE A 52 -4.40 -3.48 -5.19
CA PHE A 52 -5.85 -3.34 -5.35
C PHE A 52 -6.40 -3.81 -6.70
N PHE A 53 -5.62 -3.65 -7.77
CA PHE A 53 -6.06 -4.01 -9.13
C PHE A 53 -5.76 -5.46 -9.51
N GLN A 54 -4.95 -6.18 -8.73
CA GLN A 54 -4.72 -7.61 -8.94
C GLN A 54 -5.98 -8.38 -8.52
N LYS A 55 -6.52 -9.19 -9.43
CA LYS A 55 -7.76 -9.93 -9.19
C LYS A 55 -7.56 -11.03 -8.14
N PRO A 56 -8.61 -11.37 -7.37
CA PRO A 56 -8.54 -12.51 -6.46
C PRO A 56 -8.46 -13.82 -7.24
N LEU A 57 -7.87 -14.83 -6.61
CA LEU A 57 -7.83 -16.19 -7.15
C LEU A 57 -8.97 -17.03 -6.57
N PRO A 58 -9.60 -17.92 -7.37
CA PRO A 58 -10.61 -18.85 -6.85
C PRO A 58 -10.05 -19.71 -5.71
N GLY A 59 -10.83 -19.92 -4.64
CA GLY A 59 -10.39 -20.71 -3.48
C GLY A 59 -9.34 -20.03 -2.59
N VAL A 60 -9.09 -18.73 -2.77
CA VAL A 60 -8.12 -17.95 -1.99
C VAL A 60 -8.79 -16.72 -1.38
N ASP A 61 -8.89 -16.70 -0.06
CA ASP A 61 -9.40 -15.54 0.68
C ASP A 61 -8.48 -14.34 0.47
N THR A 62 -9.01 -13.23 -0.01
CA THR A 62 -8.22 -12.04 -0.39
C THR A 62 -8.82 -10.75 0.13
N LEU A 63 -8.00 -9.94 0.80
CA LEU A 63 -8.38 -8.67 1.43
C LEU A 63 -7.86 -7.46 0.63
N TYR A 64 -8.68 -6.41 0.50
CA TYR A 64 -8.34 -5.20 -0.24
C TYR A 64 -8.59 -3.94 0.58
N SER A 65 -7.81 -2.88 0.36
CA SER A 65 -8.07 -1.56 0.92
C SER A 65 -8.52 -0.58 -0.16
N CYS A 66 -9.72 0.00 -0.02
CA CYS A 66 -10.18 1.04 -0.93
C CYS A 66 -9.44 2.36 -0.66
N ARG A 67 -9.26 2.71 0.62
CA ARG A 67 -8.67 4.00 1.07
C ARG A 67 -7.25 4.25 0.59
N LYS A 68 -6.46 3.19 0.39
CA LYS A 68 -5.07 3.29 -0.08
C LYS A 68 -4.99 3.70 -1.56
N PHE A 69 -6.04 3.48 -2.35
CA PHE A 69 -6.05 3.70 -3.79
C PHE A 69 -7.01 4.81 -4.24
N LEU A 70 -8.08 5.01 -3.48
CA LEU A 70 -9.24 5.80 -3.87
C LEU A 70 -9.56 6.82 -2.77
N GLY A 71 -10.02 8.01 -3.18
CA GLY A 71 -10.33 9.13 -2.28
C GLY A 71 -11.59 8.92 -1.44
N VAL A 72 -11.61 7.87 -0.64
CA VAL A 72 -12.71 7.47 0.26
C VAL A 72 -12.19 7.33 1.68
N SER A 73 -13.06 7.60 2.67
CA SER A 73 -12.65 7.63 4.07
C SER A 73 -12.84 6.31 4.81
N ASP A 74 -13.58 5.33 4.27
CA ASP A 74 -13.73 3.94 4.74
C ASP A 74 -13.65 2.95 3.56
N GLY A 75 -13.84 1.66 3.84
CA GLY A 75 -14.05 0.64 2.81
C GLY A 75 -12.88 -0.32 2.54
N ALA A 76 -13.26 -1.58 2.39
CA ALA A 76 -12.43 -2.72 2.03
C ALA A 76 -13.28 -3.68 1.19
N TYR A 77 -12.63 -4.51 0.38
CA TYR A 77 -13.27 -5.67 -0.23
C TYR A 77 -12.68 -6.94 0.37
N LEU A 78 -13.52 -7.96 0.50
CA LEU A 78 -13.14 -9.33 0.83
C LEU A 78 -13.66 -10.21 -0.30
N SER A 79 -12.75 -10.96 -0.92
CA SER A 79 -13.09 -12.06 -1.82
C SER A 79 -12.89 -13.35 -1.05
N THR A 80 -13.92 -14.17 -0.89
CA THR A 80 -13.88 -15.43 -0.15
C THR A 80 -15.00 -16.35 -0.64
N ASP A 81 -14.79 -17.66 -0.49
CA ASP A 81 -15.82 -18.68 -0.71
C ASP A 81 -16.56 -19.01 0.60
N ALA A 82 -16.18 -18.38 1.72
CA ALA A 82 -16.85 -18.56 3.00
C ALA A 82 -18.26 -17.94 2.99
N GLU A 83 -19.22 -18.64 3.60
CA GLU A 83 -20.54 -18.09 3.84
C GLU A 83 -20.45 -17.03 4.96
N LEU A 84 -20.80 -15.79 4.62
CA LEU A 84 -20.81 -14.66 5.54
C LEU A 84 -22.22 -14.10 5.66
N GLU A 85 -22.49 -13.49 6.81
CA GLU A 85 -23.75 -12.79 7.11
C GLU A 85 -23.49 -11.28 7.25
N PRO A 86 -23.08 -10.58 6.17
CA PRO A 86 -22.66 -9.19 6.23
C PRO A 86 -23.77 -8.27 6.74
N GLU A 87 -25.04 -8.59 6.51
CA GLU A 87 -26.20 -7.88 7.01
C GLU A 87 -26.31 -7.85 8.54
N LYS A 88 -25.68 -8.80 9.24
CA LYS A 88 -25.58 -8.79 10.71
C LYS A 88 -24.52 -7.83 11.24
N LYS A 89 -23.65 -7.30 10.37
CA LYS A 89 -22.65 -6.28 10.76
C LYS A 89 -23.26 -4.88 10.65
N PRO A 90 -22.91 -3.96 11.57
CA PRO A 90 -23.41 -2.60 11.51
C PRO A 90 -22.93 -1.89 10.24
N LEU A 91 -23.74 -0.96 9.74
CA LEU A 91 -23.37 -0.09 8.64
C LEU A 91 -22.46 1.04 9.13
N ASP A 92 -21.38 1.32 8.40
CA ASP A 92 -20.50 2.43 8.73
C ASP A 92 -21.05 3.78 8.25
N HIS A 93 -20.66 4.85 8.94
CA HIS A 93 -20.99 6.24 8.64
C HIS A 93 -19.70 7.05 8.57
N SER A 94 -19.23 7.31 7.34
CA SER A 94 -17.88 7.83 7.10
C SER A 94 -17.82 9.33 6.81
N MET A 95 -18.98 10.03 6.86
CA MET A 95 -19.10 11.47 6.60
C MET A 95 -18.11 12.29 7.45
N GLY A 96 -18.05 12.06 8.76
CA GLY A 96 -17.14 12.79 9.66
C GLY A 96 -15.66 12.53 9.36
N ARG A 97 -15.34 11.39 8.72
CA ARG A 97 -13.97 11.03 8.35
C ARG A 97 -13.56 11.55 6.96
N MET A 98 -14.47 12.17 6.19
CA MET A 98 -14.17 12.72 4.86
C MET A 98 -13.44 14.07 4.91
N GLU A 99 -13.44 14.76 6.05
CA GLU A 99 -12.95 16.14 6.15
C GLU A 99 -11.51 16.30 5.65
N HIS A 100 -10.61 15.39 6.03
CA HIS A 100 -9.21 15.46 5.59
C HIS A 100 -9.02 15.20 4.09
N ILE A 101 -9.94 14.46 3.46
CA ILE A 101 -9.92 14.17 2.02
C ILE A 101 -10.42 15.38 1.25
N LEU A 102 -11.58 15.91 1.64
CA LEU A 102 -12.21 17.06 0.98
C LEU A 102 -11.40 18.34 1.20
N GLY A 103 -10.96 18.57 2.43
CA GLY A 103 -10.17 19.75 2.79
C GLY A 103 -8.85 19.84 2.03
N ARG A 104 -8.17 18.72 1.80
CA ARG A 104 -6.95 18.68 0.99
C ARG A 104 -7.19 19.05 -0.48
N TYR A 105 -8.41 18.89 -0.98
CA TYR A 105 -8.77 19.26 -2.35
C TYR A 105 -9.04 20.77 -2.49
N GLU A 106 -9.61 21.39 -1.45
CA GLU A 106 -9.90 22.83 -1.40
C GLU A 106 -8.66 23.67 -0.98
N TYR A 107 -7.73 23.06 -0.24
CA TYR A 107 -6.55 23.72 0.32
C TYR A 107 -5.28 22.89 0.03
N ASP A 108 -4.40 22.72 1.02
CA ASP A 108 -3.16 21.94 0.90
C ASP A 108 -3.16 20.70 1.79
N ALA A 109 -2.24 19.78 1.49
CA ALA A 109 -2.05 18.53 2.20
C ALA A 109 -1.64 18.70 3.67
N GLY A 110 -0.83 19.72 3.96
CA GLY A 110 -0.26 19.95 5.28
C GLY A 110 -1.32 20.37 6.29
N THR A 111 -2.24 21.25 5.88
CA THR A 111 -3.34 21.75 6.74
C THR A 111 -4.22 20.64 7.31
N PHE A 112 -4.46 19.56 6.56
CA PHE A 112 -5.35 18.47 6.95
C PHE A 112 -4.62 17.22 7.47
N TYR A 113 -3.30 17.29 7.65
CA TYR A 113 -2.49 16.13 8.03
C TYR A 113 -2.86 15.58 9.42
N GLN A 114 -3.04 16.44 10.43
CA GLN A 114 -3.43 15.98 11.77
C GLN A 114 -4.79 15.29 11.77
N LYS A 115 -5.78 15.84 11.05
CA LYS A 115 -7.10 15.22 10.89
C LYS A 115 -7.04 13.85 10.22
N MET A 116 -6.10 13.64 9.29
CA MET A 116 -5.85 12.33 8.69
C MET A 116 -5.30 11.34 9.74
N LEU A 117 -4.35 11.77 10.59
CA LEU A 117 -3.81 10.94 11.66
C LEU A 117 -4.87 10.57 12.69
N ASP A 118 -5.68 11.54 13.13
CA ASP A 118 -6.76 11.32 14.10
C ASP A 118 -7.78 10.30 13.56
N ASN A 119 -8.14 10.42 12.27
CA ASN A 119 -9.01 9.45 11.61
C ASN A 119 -8.38 8.05 11.51
N ALA A 120 -7.07 7.95 11.30
CA ALA A 120 -6.37 6.68 11.21
C ALA A 120 -6.32 5.95 12.56
N ALA A 121 -6.07 6.69 13.66
CA ALA A 121 -5.97 6.15 15.00
C ALA A 121 -7.27 5.45 15.46
N ASN A 122 -8.42 5.97 15.04
CA ASN A 122 -9.72 5.43 15.44
C ASN A 122 -10.04 4.04 14.87
N TYR A 123 -9.31 3.54 13.87
CA TYR A 123 -9.64 2.25 13.24
C TYR A 123 -9.25 1.03 14.06
N HIS A 124 -8.25 1.13 14.94
CA HIS A 124 -7.67 -0.03 15.63
C HIS A 124 -8.65 -0.75 16.57
N GLU A 125 -9.62 -0.02 17.12
CA GLU A 125 -10.62 -0.55 18.06
C GLU A 125 -12.00 -0.72 17.43
N MET A 126 -12.13 -0.44 16.12
CA MET A 126 -13.42 -0.55 15.44
C MET A 126 -13.76 -2.02 15.16
N GLU A 127 -15.00 -2.38 15.48
CA GLU A 127 -15.59 -3.62 15.01
C GLU A 127 -15.67 -3.68 13.47
N ILE A 128 -15.80 -4.90 12.92
CA ILE A 128 -16.04 -5.08 11.49
C ILE A 128 -17.42 -4.51 11.14
N ARG A 129 -17.44 -3.58 10.18
CA ARG A 129 -18.65 -2.92 9.68
C ARG A 129 -18.82 -3.10 8.18
N ARG A 130 -20.06 -3.01 7.72
CA ARG A 130 -20.37 -2.87 6.30
C ARG A 130 -19.92 -1.49 5.83
N MET A 131 -19.38 -1.44 4.62
CA MET A 131 -18.96 -0.20 3.96
C MET A 131 -20.08 0.85 3.96
N SER A 132 -19.73 2.09 4.24
CA SER A 132 -20.69 3.19 4.29
C SER A 132 -21.40 3.41 2.96
N ARG A 133 -22.63 3.93 3.01
CA ARG A 133 -23.38 4.32 1.80
C ARG A 133 -22.64 5.37 0.97
N LEU A 134 -21.94 6.29 1.64
CA LEU A 134 -21.18 7.34 1.01
C LEU A 134 -20.04 6.75 0.18
N THR A 135 -19.19 5.93 0.79
CA THR A 135 -18.10 5.26 0.08
C THR A 135 -18.62 4.35 -1.03
N GLY A 136 -19.67 3.56 -0.76
CA GLY A 136 -20.30 2.73 -1.79
C GLY A 136 -20.78 3.53 -3.01
N ASN A 137 -21.28 4.76 -2.82
CA ASN A 137 -21.64 5.66 -3.92
C ASN A 137 -20.40 6.18 -4.65
N LEU A 138 -19.40 6.69 -3.92
CA LEU A 138 -18.17 7.25 -4.51
C LEU A 138 -17.42 6.21 -5.34
N LEU A 139 -17.32 4.97 -4.86
CA LEU A 139 -16.63 3.90 -5.57
C LEU A 139 -17.31 3.54 -6.90
N ARG A 140 -18.61 3.77 -7.06
CA ARG A 140 -19.33 3.50 -8.31
C ARG A 140 -19.06 4.53 -9.41
N THR A 141 -18.57 5.72 -9.07
CA THR A 141 -18.36 6.81 -10.02
C THR A 141 -16.92 6.89 -10.54
N MET A 142 -16.01 6.05 -10.04
CA MET A 142 -14.59 6.11 -10.36
C MET A 142 -14.30 5.44 -11.71
N ASP A 143 -13.44 6.07 -12.52
CA ASP A 143 -12.84 5.44 -13.70
C ASP A 143 -11.65 4.58 -13.27
N TYR A 144 -11.92 3.33 -12.90
CA TYR A 144 -10.89 2.37 -12.50
C TYR A 144 -9.84 2.14 -13.59
N SER A 145 -10.22 2.21 -14.86
CA SER A 145 -9.31 1.98 -15.98
C SER A 145 -8.31 3.11 -16.14
N GLY A 146 -8.77 4.36 -16.09
CA GLY A 146 -7.93 5.55 -16.11
C GLY A 146 -7.03 5.66 -14.88
N ILE A 147 -7.56 5.33 -13.69
CA ILE A 147 -6.79 5.30 -12.44
C ILE A 147 -5.63 4.30 -12.54
N LYS A 148 -5.92 3.06 -12.98
CA LYS A 148 -4.91 2.01 -13.17
C LYS A 148 -3.84 2.45 -14.17
N ALA A 149 -4.26 2.93 -15.34
CA ALA A 149 -3.36 3.33 -16.42
C ALA A 149 -2.42 4.46 -15.99
N ARG A 150 -2.94 5.48 -15.29
CA ARG A 150 -2.12 6.61 -14.80
C ARG A 150 -1.07 6.14 -13.79
N ARG A 151 -1.47 5.29 -12.84
CA ARG A 151 -0.56 4.72 -11.83
C ARG A 151 0.60 3.96 -12.49
N GLU A 152 0.28 3.11 -13.46
CA GLU A 152 1.28 2.34 -14.18
C GLU A 152 2.22 3.24 -15.01
N GLN A 153 1.71 4.28 -15.67
CA GLN A 153 2.54 5.23 -16.39
C GLN A 153 3.51 5.95 -15.46
N ASN A 154 3.02 6.45 -14.33
CA ASN A 154 3.81 7.16 -13.33
C ASN A 154 4.90 6.27 -12.72
N TYR A 155 4.55 5.02 -12.37
CA TYR A 155 5.52 4.04 -11.88
C TYR A 155 6.62 3.74 -12.91
N ARG A 156 6.25 3.51 -14.18
CA ARG A 156 7.23 3.27 -15.25
C ARG A 156 8.18 4.46 -15.40
N LEU A 157 7.65 5.69 -15.37
CA LEU A 157 8.46 6.89 -15.46
C LEU A 157 9.43 7.02 -14.28
N LEU A 158 8.96 6.85 -13.05
CA LEU A 158 9.84 6.85 -11.87
C LEU A 158 10.90 5.75 -11.95
N SER A 159 10.55 4.55 -12.43
CA SER A 159 11.52 3.45 -12.58
C SER A 159 12.62 3.74 -13.59
N GLN A 160 12.33 4.54 -14.62
CA GLN A 160 13.31 5.00 -15.62
C GLN A 160 14.19 6.13 -15.08
N LEU A 161 13.58 7.08 -14.36
CA LEU A 161 14.28 8.24 -13.82
C LEU A 161 15.14 7.88 -12.60
N LEU A 162 14.67 6.95 -11.77
CA LEU A 162 15.27 6.53 -10.51
C LEU A 162 15.36 5.00 -10.45
N PRO A 163 16.23 4.37 -11.26
CA PRO A 163 16.38 2.92 -11.23
C PRO A 163 16.72 2.43 -9.82
N SER A 164 15.89 1.56 -9.24
CA SER A 164 16.11 1.02 -7.91
C SER A 164 15.84 -0.48 -7.93
N ARG A 165 16.88 -1.27 -7.64
CA ARG A 165 16.79 -2.73 -7.58
C ARG A 165 16.79 -3.17 -6.13
N ASN A 166 15.64 -3.61 -5.64
CA ASN A 166 15.45 -4.10 -4.29
C ASN A 166 14.35 -5.17 -4.27
N ALA A 167 14.06 -5.76 -3.10
CA ALA A 167 13.06 -6.82 -2.93
C ALA A 167 11.65 -6.42 -3.42
N PHE A 168 11.35 -5.13 -3.46
CA PHE A 168 10.05 -4.57 -3.79
C PHE A 168 9.91 -4.09 -5.25
N THR A 169 10.91 -4.26 -6.10
CA THR A 169 10.90 -3.83 -7.52
C THR A 169 11.12 -4.98 -8.51
N GLY A 170 10.98 -6.23 -8.07
CA GLY A 170 11.13 -7.40 -8.94
C GLY A 170 9.99 -7.56 -9.96
N GLU A 171 8.77 -7.24 -9.55
CA GLU A 171 7.57 -7.25 -10.38
C GLU A 171 7.07 -5.81 -10.60
N VAL A 172 6.58 -5.52 -11.81
CA VAL A 172 5.83 -4.29 -12.09
C VAL A 172 4.36 -4.57 -11.76
N PRO A 173 3.83 -4.01 -10.66
CA PRO A 173 2.48 -4.36 -10.21
C PRO A 173 1.40 -3.72 -11.08
N GLU A 174 0.23 -4.34 -11.12
CA GLU A 174 -0.96 -3.77 -11.76
C GLU A 174 -1.53 -2.62 -10.93
N GLY A 175 -1.64 -1.44 -11.53
CA GLY A 175 -2.11 -0.23 -10.84
C GLY A 175 -1.37 0.02 -9.51
N PRO A 176 -0.06 0.32 -9.54
CA PRO A 176 0.82 0.34 -8.36
C PRO A 176 0.29 1.20 -7.21
N PHE A 177 0.52 0.72 -5.98
CA PHE A 177 0.30 1.50 -4.77
C PHE A 177 1.25 2.71 -4.69
N ALA A 178 2.55 2.45 -4.87
CA ALA A 178 3.65 3.39 -4.84
C ALA A 178 4.86 2.80 -5.59
N TYR A 179 5.87 3.60 -5.90
CA TYR A 179 7.17 3.13 -6.39
C TYR A 179 8.15 2.99 -5.20
N PRO A 180 8.58 1.78 -4.81
CA PRO A 180 9.41 1.57 -3.61
C PRO A 180 10.90 1.82 -3.91
N TYR A 181 11.27 3.10 -3.97
CA TYR A 181 12.64 3.53 -4.18
C TYR A 181 13.50 3.23 -2.95
N TYR A 182 14.61 2.53 -3.12
CA TYR A 182 15.57 2.26 -2.05
C TYR A 182 16.72 3.26 -2.07
N HIS A 183 17.05 3.83 -0.91
CA HIS A 183 18.27 4.60 -0.68
C HIS A 183 18.80 4.38 0.74
N LYS A 184 20.10 4.09 0.89
CA LYS A 184 20.76 3.72 2.16
C LYS A 184 20.63 4.71 3.33
N ASN A 185 20.34 5.97 3.01
CA ASN A 185 20.11 7.08 3.94
C ASN A 185 18.65 7.55 3.83
N GLY A 186 17.71 6.61 3.83
CA GLY A 186 16.33 6.88 3.43
C GLY A 186 15.56 7.74 4.42
N LEU A 187 15.96 7.73 5.70
CA LEU A 187 15.37 8.58 6.74
C LEU A 187 15.71 10.06 6.51
N GLU A 188 16.96 10.35 6.16
CA GLU A 188 17.45 11.69 5.81
C GLU A 188 16.79 12.19 4.53
N LEU A 189 16.82 11.37 3.48
CA LEU A 189 16.18 11.69 2.20
C LEU A 189 14.68 11.97 2.38
N ARG A 190 13.97 11.21 3.23
CA ARG A 190 12.56 11.45 3.52
C ARG A 190 12.32 12.82 4.16
N ARG A 191 13.20 13.27 5.07
CA ARG A 191 13.11 14.62 5.66
C ARG A 191 13.36 15.70 4.61
N TRP A 192 14.33 15.50 3.73
CA TRP A 192 14.60 16.39 2.61
C TRP A 192 13.40 16.54 1.67
N LEU A 193 12.80 15.42 1.26
CA LEU A 193 11.61 15.38 0.42
C LEU A 193 10.42 16.08 1.08
N ALA A 194 10.22 15.89 2.40
CA ALA A 194 9.18 16.61 3.13
C ALA A 194 9.37 18.14 3.09
N GLY A 195 10.62 18.63 3.18
CA GLY A 195 10.95 20.05 3.00
C GLY A 195 10.59 20.59 1.61
N ARG A 196 10.54 19.72 0.59
CA ARG A 196 10.09 20.00 -0.78
C ARG A 196 8.60 19.69 -1.02
N LYS A 197 7.82 19.49 0.03
CA LYS A 197 6.39 19.13 -0.04
C LYS A 197 6.11 17.78 -0.74
N ILE A 198 7.12 16.91 -0.81
CA ILE A 198 6.98 15.52 -1.26
C ILE A 198 6.86 14.64 -0.02
N PHE A 199 5.62 14.30 0.34
CA PHE A 199 5.34 13.53 1.55
C PHE A 199 5.37 12.04 1.27
N VAL A 200 6.41 11.36 1.77
CA VAL A 200 6.61 9.91 1.64
C VAL A 200 6.40 9.25 3.01
N PRO A 201 5.47 8.30 3.18
CA PRO A 201 5.20 7.67 4.48
C PRO A 201 6.30 6.67 4.90
N THR A 202 6.61 6.63 6.18
CA THR A 202 7.40 5.54 6.78
C THR A 202 6.46 4.39 7.12
N ASN A 203 6.50 3.33 6.31
CA ASN A 203 5.77 2.11 6.62
C ASN A 203 6.47 1.35 7.76
N TRP A 204 5.71 0.62 8.57
CA TRP A 204 6.22 -0.24 9.65
C TRP A 204 7.11 0.48 10.66
N ARG A 205 6.66 1.64 11.13
CA ARG A 205 7.42 2.47 12.08
C ARG A 205 7.82 1.73 13.36
N ASN A 206 7.02 0.77 13.82
CA ASN A 206 7.34 -0.07 14.97
C ASN A 206 8.64 -0.87 14.76
N ILE A 207 8.97 -1.26 13.52
CA ILE A 207 10.23 -1.96 13.20
C ILE A 207 11.45 -1.08 13.51
N LEU A 208 11.36 0.23 13.26
CA LEU A 208 12.44 1.16 13.57
C LEU A 208 12.68 1.36 15.07
N GLU A 209 11.70 0.98 15.89
CA GLU A 209 11.72 1.09 17.35
C GLU A 209 12.08 -0.24 18.02
N GLU A 210 11.71 -1.37 17.40
CA GLU A 210 11.78 -2.72 17.98
C GLU A 210 12.95 -3.56 17.47
N PHE A 211 13.50 -3.28 16.28
CA PHE A 211 14.52 -4.12 15.63
C PHE A 211 15.89 -3.46 15.61
N ASP A 212 16.95 -4.29 15.64
CA ASP A 212 18.33 -3.84 15.53
C ASP A 212 18.64 -3.31 14.12
N ARG A 213 19.55 -2.34 14.05
CA ARG A 213 19.87 -1.59 12.82
C ARG A 213 20.53 -2.42 11.72
N ASP A 214 21.13 -3.55 12.08
CA ASP A 214 21.79 -4.50 11.18
C ASP A 214 20.83 -5.57 10.64
N THR A 215 19.55 -5.53 11.02
CA THR A 215 18.52 -6.41 10.47
C THR A 215 18.02 -5.94 9.11
N MET A 216 17.60 -6.90 8.28
CA MET A 216 16.97 -6.64 6.99
C MET A 216 15.67 -5.86 7.15
N GLU A 217 14.87 -6.19 8.16
CA GLU A 217 13.60 -5.52 8.46
C GLU A 217 13.81 -4.04 8.78
N TYR A 218 14.83 -3.71 9.60
CA TYR A 218 15.17 -2.33 9.90
C TYR A 218 15.63 -1.58 8.65
N ASP A 219 16.53 -2.18 7.86
CA ASP A 219 17.01 -1.58 6.61
C ASP A 219 15.84 -1.23 5.69
N TRP A 220 14.92 -2.17 5.45
CA TRP A 220 13.76 -1.91 4.59
C TRP A 220 12.83 -0.83 5.15
N ALA A 221 12.52 -0.86 6.45
CA ALA A 221 11.66 0.15 7.07
C ALA A 221 12.29 1.56 7.02
N ALA A 222 13.61 1.66 7.14
CA ALA A 222 14.34 2.92 7.12
C ALA A 222 14.55 3.45 5.70
N ASN A 223 14.90 2.55 4.77
CA ASN A 223 15.56 2.90 3.51
C ASN A 223 14.69 2.67 2.27
N VAL A 224 13.51 2.07 2.40
CA VAL A 224 12.51 2.03 1.31
C VAL A 224 11.57 3.23 1.41
N LEU A 225 11.59 4.06 0.37
CA LEU A 225 10.75 5.23 0.18
C LEU A 225 9.61 4.88 -0.79
N PRO A 226 8.37 4.70 -0.32
CA PRO A 226 7.21 4.51 -1.19
C PRO A 226 6.84 5.82 -1.90
N LEU A 227 7.53 6.13 -3.00
CA LEU A 227 7.32 7.36 -3.76
C LEU A 227 5.91 7.38 -4.36
N PRO A 228 5.19 8.50 -4.24
CA PRO A 228 3.83 8.59 -4.74
C PRO A 228 3.82 8.50 -6.27
N CYS A 229 3.02 7.57 -6.79
CA CYS A 229 2.79 7.41 -8.23
C CYS A 229 1.29 7.34 -8.55
N ASP A 230 0.44 7.88 -7.66
CA ASP A 230 -1.01 7.77 -7.80
C ASP A 230 -1.58 8.61 -8.95
N GLN A 231 -2.86 8.37 -9.27
CA GLN A 231 -3.55 8.91 -10.44
C GLN A 231 -3.71 10.43 -10.47
N ARG A 232 -3.48 11.12 -9.34
CA ARG A 232 -3.62 12.59 -9.27
C ARG A 232 -2.41 13.31 -9.86
N TYR A 233 -1.31 12.59 -10.04
CA TYR A 233 -0.05 13.11 -10.55
C TYR A 233 0.16 12.73 -12.02
N GLY A 234 1.00 13.47 -12.70
CA GLY A 234 1.45 13.21 -14.06
C GLY A 234 2.97 13.27 -14.21
N THR A 235 3.42 13.46 -15.45
CA THR A 235 4.84 13.47 -15.81
C THR A 235 5.64 14.53 -15.06
N GLU A 236 5.07 15.73 -14.88
CA GLU A 236 5.74 16.86 -14.23
C GLU A 236 6.06 16.55 -12.77
N GLU A 237 5.12 15.96 -12.02
CA GLU A 237 5.37 15.60 -10.63
C GLU A 237 6.36 14.43 -10.49
N MET A 238 6.32 13.45 -11.40
CA MET A 238 7.31 12.36 -11.37
C MET A 238 8.73 12.89 -11.64
N GLN A 239 8.85 13.85 -12.56
CA GLN A 239 10.11 14.54 -12.85
C GLN A 239 10.58 15.35 -11.64
N TYR A 240 9.68 16.11 -11.01
CA TYR A 240 9.99 16.87 -9.80
C TYR A 240 10.48 15.99 -8.64
N ILE A 241 9.85 14.83 -8.43
CA ILE A 241 10.31 13.85 -7.44
C ILE A 241 11.71 13.35 -7.77
N ALA A 242 11.96 12.99 -9.03
CA ALA A 242 13.27 12.49 -9.46
C ALA A 242 14.38 13.53 -9.32
N ASP A 243 14.14 14.77 -9.75
CA ASP A 243 15.12 15.84 -9.66
C ASP A 243 15.40 16.22 -8.21
N SER A 244 14.38 16.23 -7.35
CA SER A 244 14.54 16.47 -5.91
C SER A 244 15.42 15.44 -5.21
N ILE A 245 15.39 14.17 -5.67
CA ILE A 245 16.23 13.09 -5.16
C ILE A 245 17.65 13.24 -5.68
N ARG A 246 17.84 13.47 -6.98
CA ARG A 246 19.18 13.66 -7.57
C ARG A 246 19.91 14.86 -6.98
N GLU A 247 19.22 15.97 -6.78
CA GLU A 247 19.78 17.17 -6.12
C GLU A 247 20.28 16.83 -4.71
N TRP A 248 19.55 16.00 -3.96
CA TRP A 248 19.98 15.56 -2.64
C TRP A 248 21.20 14.63 -2.69
N GLU A 249 21.22 13.68 -3.63
CA GLU A 249 22.36 12.77 -3.84
C GLU A 249 23.64 13.53 -4.21
N GLU A 250 23.52 14.64 -4.96
CA GLU A 250 24.63 15.55 -5.26
C GLU A 250 25.15 16.30 -4.03
N THR A 251 24.29 16.62 -3.06
CA THR A 251 24.70 17.28 -1.80
C THR A 251 25.37 16.33 -0.79
N GLU A 252 25.16 15.03 -0.93
CA GLU A 252 25.78 13.98 -0.09
C GLU A 252 27.09 13.44 -0.68
N SER A 253 27.42 13.82 -1.92
CA SER A 253 28.64 13.41 -2.65
C SER A 253 29.82 14.34 -2.38
#